data_AF-A0A930ZI19-F1
#
_entry.id   AF-A0A930ZI19-F1
#
_cell.length_a   1.000
_cell.length_b   1.000
_cell.length_c   1.000
_cell.angle_alpha   90.00
_cell.angle_beta   90.00
_cell.angle_gamma   90.00
#
_symmetry.space_group_name_H-M   'P 1'
#
loop_
_entity.id
_entity.type
_entity.pdbx_description
1 polymer ?
#
loop_
_entity_poly.entity_id
_entity_poly.type
_entity_poly.pdbx_seq_one_letter_code
_entity_poly.pdbx_strand_id
1 'polypeptide(L)'
;MARPEGMRVGYDPENETEVVSLYLGDGNENHLVVNAFDLAGAMVQLEEGYVQDPFFSAMEGEGLGGVAGESDESPDSDLGLEPSRSTEESYLAAEVETLEPAGVMLLRRVNYEGNDTLEITGPDGAVYTFSYNQVVKYFRPILPR
;
A
#
# COMPACT_ATOMS: atom_id res chain seq x y z
N MET A 1 -2.58 -13.75 20.96
CA MET A 1 -2.10 -13.39 19.60
C MET A 1 -0.76 -12.68 19.78
N ALA A 2 0.26 -13.01 18.98
CA ALA A 2 1.56 -12.37 19.11
C ALA A 2 1.53 -11.02 18.37
N ARG A 3 1.93 -9.97 19.08
CA ARG A 3 2.11 -8.62 18.53
C ARG A 3 3.45 -8.59 17.76
N PRO A 4 3.54 -7.96 16.58
CA PRO A 4 4.81 -7.76 15.90
C PRO A 4 5.77 -6.94 16.77
N GLU A 5 7.06 -7.27 16.77
CA GLU A 5 8.06 -6.45 17.45
C GLU A 5 8.11 -5.05 16.84
N GLY A 6 8.21 -4.01 17.67
CA GLY A 6 8.21 -2.62 17.22
C GLY A 6 6.87 -2.09 16.67
N MET A 7 5.76 -2.83 16.82
CA MET A 7 4.42 -2.37 16.45
C MET A 7 3.45 -2.49 17.63
N ARG A 8 2.61 -1.48 17.84
CA ARG A 8 1.47 -1.55 18.76
C ARG A 8 0.27 -0.82 18.16
N VAL A 9 -0.91 -1.36 18.39
CA VAL A 9 -2.18 -0.69 18.08
C VAL A 9 -2.84 -0.20 19.37
N GLY A 10 -3.29 1.06 19.36
CA GLY A 10 -4.18 1.66 20.34
C GLY A 10 -5.53 1.98 19.70
N TYR A 11 -6.56 1.98 20.54
CA TYR A 11 -7.91 2.41 20.18
C TYR A 11 -8.26 3.65 20.96
N ASP A 12 -8.92 4.58 20.27
CA ASP A 12 -9.53 5.71 20.93
C ASP A 12 -10.95 5.31 21.40
N PRO A 13 -11.23 5.29 22.71
CA PRO A 13 -12.51 4.85 23.25
C PRO A 13 -13.66 5.83 22.98
N GLU A 14 -13.38 7.02 22.45
CA GLU A 14 -14.40 8.01 22.07
C GLU A 14 -14.79 7.88 20.59
N ASN A 15 -13.93 7.25 19.78
CA ASN A 15 -14.08 7.05 18.33
C ASN A 15 -13.98 5.56 17.95
N GLU A 16 -14.55 4.69 18.81
CA GLU A 16 -14.28 3.25 19.01
C GLU A 16 -14.13 2.36 17.77
N THR A 17 -14.54 2.80 16.59
CA THR A 17 -14.50 2.01 15.36
C THR A 17 -13.90 2.71 14.14
N GLU A 18 -13.69 4.02 14.18
CA GLU A 18 -13.32 4.79 12.99
C GLU A 18 -11.83 5.11 12.94
N VAL A 19 -11.16 5.15 14.10
CA VAL A 19 -9.78 5.62 14.21
C VAL A 19 -8.89 4.59 14.91
N VAL A 20 -7.70 4.39 14.35
CA VAL A 20 -6.67 3.50 14.89
C VAL A 20 -5.40 4.30 15.16
N SER A 21 -4.84 4.14 16.37
CA SER A 21 -3.52 4.64 16.69
C SER A 21 -2.47 3.55 16.45
N LEU A 22 -1.60 3.76 15.47
CA LEU A 22 -0.44 2.93 15.20
C LEU A 22 0.77 3.52 15.93
N TYR A 23 1.46 2.68 16.69
CA TYR A 23 2.76 3.02 17.24
C TYR A 23 3.82 2.13 16.62
N LEU A 24 4.87 2.74 16.06
CA LEU A 24 5.91 2.09 15.27
C LEU A 24 7.30 2.42 15.85
N GLY A 25 8.25 1.49 15.66
CA GLY A 25 9.65 1.65 16.06
C GLY A 25 10.02 0.95 17.37
N ASP A 26 11.33 0.87 17.65
CA ASP A 26 11.85 0.27 18.87
C ASP A 26 11.49 1.17 20.07
N GLY A 27 10.53 0.73 20.88
CA GLY A 27 9.96 1.56 21.94
C GLY A 27 8.68 2.32 21.57
N ASN A 28 8.13 2.14 20.36
CA ASN A 28 6.84 2.72 19.94
C ASN A 28 6.85 4.26 19.89
N GLU A 29 7.95 4.83 19.42
CA GLU A 29 8.20 6.28 19.42
C GLU A 29 7.44 7.04 18.33
N ASN A 30 7.16 6.41 17.19
CA ASN A 30 6.40 7.04 16.11
C ASN A 30 4.92 6.70 16.27
N HIS A 31 4.09 7.72 16.44
CA HIS A 31 2.65 7.59 16.64
C HIS A 31 1.92 8.17 15.44
N LEU A 32 1.17 7.31 14.76
CA LEU A 32 0.33 7.64 13.62
C LEU A 32 -1.13 7.37 13.98
N VAL A 33 -2.01 8.30 13.65
CA VAL A 33 -3.45 8.15 13.78
C VAL A 33 -4.02 8.04 12.38
N VAL A 34 -4.79 6.98 12.11
CA VAL A 34 -5.35 6.69 10.77
C VAL A 34 -6.81 6.27 10.87
N ASN A 35 -7.55 6.41 9.77
CA ASN A 35 -8.88 5.83 9.68
C ASN A 35 -8.80 4.29 9.57
N ALA A 36 -9.62 3.59 10.35
CA ALA A 36 -9.65 2.13 10.39
C ALA A 36 -10.07 1.50 9.06
N PHE A 37 -11.00 2.13 8.34
CA PHE A 37 -11.51 1.68 7.04
C PHE A 37 -10.48 1.90 5.93
N ASP A 38 -9.80 3.04 5.89
CA ASP A 38 -8.72 3.28 4.94
C ASP A 38 -7.58 2.28 5.14
N LEU A 39 -7.16 2.06 6.39
CA LEU A 39 -6.15 1.06 6.70
C LEU A 39 -6.60 -0.35 6.32
N ALA A 40 -7.87 -0.70 6.56
CA ALA A 40 -8.43 -1.99 6.14
C ALA A 40 -8.41 -2.15 4.61
N GLY A 41 -8.88 -1.14 3.88
CA GLY A 41 -8.90 -1.12 2.42
C GLY A 41 -7.50 -1.26 1.82
N ALA A 42 -6.53 -0.54 2.37
CA ALA A 42 -5.14 -0.64 1.96
C ALA A 42 -4.56 -2.05 2.23
N MET A 43 -4.86 -2.67 3.36
CA MET A 43 -4.43 -4.04 3.66
C MET A 43 -5.08 -5.06 2.71
N VAL A 44 -6.34 -4.86 2.31
CA VAL A 44 -7.02 -5.69 1.31
C VAL A 44 -6.37 -5.52 -0.07
N GLN A 45 -6.04 -4.30 -0.46
CA GLN A 45 -5.32 -4.02 -1.72
C GLN A 45 -3.98 -4.76 -1.80
N LEU A 46 -3.23 -4.82 -0.69
CA LEU A 46 -1.99 -5.60 -0.57
C LEU A 46 -2.18 -7.13 -0.58
N GLU A 47 -3.39 -7.61 -0.31
CA GLU A 47 -3.75 -9.04 -0.36
C GLU A 47 -4.24 -9.46 -1.75
N GLU A 48 -5.11 -8.65 -2.37
CA GLU A 48 -5.76 -8.96 -3.65
C GLU A 48 -4.86 -8.71 -4.87
N GLY A 49 -3.69 -8.11 -4.68
CA GLY A 49 -2.69 -8.01 -5.74
C GLY A 49 -3.04 -7.01 -6.83
N TYR A 50 -3.85 -5.98 -6.51
CA TYR A 50 -3.98 -4.83 -7.40
C TYR A 50 -2.65 -4.07 -7.38
N VAL A 51 -1.81 -4.39 -8.36
CA VAL A 51 -0.61 -3.63 -8.70
C VAL A 51 -1.09 -2.24 -9.13
N GLN A 52 -1.06 -1.26 -8.21
CA GLN A 52 -0.96 0.12 -8.64
C GLN A 52 0.43 0.27 -9.26
N ASP A 53 0.47 0.18 -10.58
CA ASP A 53 1.66 0.54 -11.33
C ASP A 53 1.93 2.04 -11.05
N PRO A 54 3.09 2.39 -10.45
CA PRO A 54 3.40 3.77 -10.08
C PRO A 54 3.56 4.70 -11.29
N PHE A 55 3.49 4.19 -12.52
CA PHE A 55 3.48 5.00 -13.74
C PHE A 55 2.08 5.34 -14.27
N PHE A 56 0.98 4.85 -13.65
CA PHE A 56 -0.39 5.05 -14.17
C PHE A 56 -1.28 6.05 -13.40
N SER A 57 -0.72 6.92 -12.54
CA SER A 57 -1.51 7.96 -11.84
C SER A 57 -1.31 9.38 -12.37
N ALA A 58 -0.87 9.55 -13.61
CA ALA A 58 -0.71 10.87 -14.23
C ALA A 58 -1.37 10.99 -15.62
N MET A 59 -2.62 10.54 -15.80
CA MET A 59 -3.39 11.00 -16.96
C MET A 59 -4.92 10.83 -16.83
N GLU A 60 -5.53 11.50 -15.85
CA GLU A 60 -6.92 11.93 -16.01
C GLU A 60 -7.00 13.44 -15.75
N GLY A 61 -7.19 14.19 -16.84
CA GLY A 61 -7.23 15.66 -16.80
C GLY A 61 -7.28 16.30 -18.18
N GLU A 62 -8.43 16.16 -18.85
CA GLU A 62 -9.08 17.19 -19.68
C GLU A 62 -8.42 17.71 -20.98
N GLY A 63 -9.20 17.70 -22.08
CA GLY A 63 -9.29 18.87 -22.96
C GLY A 63 -8.69 18.78 -24.38
N LEU A 64 -9.54 18.46 -25.35
CA LEU A 64 -9.67 19.08 -26.68
C LEU A 64 -8.41 19.63 -27.39
N GLY A 65 -8.07 19.02 -28.53
CA GLY A 65 -7.55 19.77 -29.70
C GLY A 65 -6.44 19.06 -30.48
N GLY A 66 -6.72 18.74 -31.75
CA GLY A 66 -5.68 18.47 -32.75
C GLY A 66 -6.07 17.40 -33.77
N VAL A 67 -6.78 17.76 -34.84
CA VAL A 67 -6.28 17.91 -36.23
C VAL A 67 -5.87 16.60 -36.94
N ALA A 68 -6.74 16.20 -37.88
CA ALA A 68 -6.50 15.71 -39.24
C ALA A 68 -5.21 14.96 -39.61
N GLY A 69 -5.37 13.80 -40.26
CA GLY A 69 -4.35 13.24 -41.16
C GLY A 69 -4.54 11.74 -41.44
N GLU A 70 -5.01 11.42 -42.65
CA GLU A 70 -5.12 10.08 -43.23
C GLU A 70 -3.74 9.45 -43.57
N SER A 71 -3.73 8.12 -43.77
CA SER A 71 -2.71 7.29 -44.50
C SER A 71 -1.42 6.94 -43.73
N ASP A 72 -0.76 5.78 -43.82
CA ASP A 72 -0.82 4.51 -44.58
C ASP A 72 0.23 3.54 -43.95
N GLU A 73 0.23 2.26 -44.33
CA GLU A 73 1.33 1.25 -44.19
C GLU A 73 1.58 0.50 -42.85
N SER A 74 1.14 -0.77 -42.82
CA SER A 74 1.72 -1.91 -42.07
C SER A 74 3.14 -2.26 -42.59
N PRO A 75 4.01 -3.10 -41.97
CA PRO A 75 3.70 -4.27 -41.10
C PRO A 75 4.73 -4.60 -39.99
N ASP A 76 4.51 -5.75 -39.32
CA ASP A 76 5.50 -6.56 -38.59
C ASP A 76 6.22 -5.94 -37.38
N SER A 77 5.75 -6.29 -36.18
CA SER A 77 6.55 -7.13 -35.27
C SER A 77 5.70 -7.59 -34.11
N ASP A 78 5.52 -8.91 -34.07
CA ASP A 78 5.41 -9.72 -32.88
C ASP A 78 6.05 -9.06 -31.65
N LEU A 79 5.24 -8.37 -30.86
CA LEU A 79 5.52 -8.19 -29.44
C LEU A 79 4.53 -9.10 -28.72
N GLY A 80 4.83 -10.40 -28.79
CA GLY A 80 4.55 -11.29 -27.69
C GLY A 80 5.21 -10.71 -26.44
N LEU A 81 4.55 -9.73 -25.82
CA LEU A 81 4.73 -9.47 -24.40
C LEU A 81 4.09 -10.67 -23.70
N GLU A 82 4.79 -11.81 -23.74
CA GLU A 82 4.70 -12.74 -22.63
C GLU A 82 4.84 -11.88 -21.37
N PRO A 83 3.86 -11.86 -20.45
CA PRO A 83 4.16 -11.41 -19.11
C PRO A 83 5.28 -12.35 -18.68
N SER A 84 6.49 -11.82 -18.65
CA SER A 84 7.67 -12.58 -18.30
C SER A 84 7.31 -13.33 -17.03
N ARG A 85 7.49 -14.65 -17.05
CA ARG A 85 7.41 -15.47 -15.84
C ARG A 85 8.61 -15.11 -15.00
N SER A 86 8.42 -13.98 -14.39
CA SER A 86 9.28 -13.25 -13.54
C SER A 86 9.27 -14.00 -12.22
N THR A 87 10.38 -14.67 -11.93
CA THR A 87 10.64 -15.17 -10.56
C THR A 87 11.02 -13.96 -9.67
N GLU A 88 10.29 -12.86 -9.83
CA GLU A 88 10.67 -11.48 -9.54
C GLU A 88 9.81 -10.98 -8.38
N GLU A 89 10.45 -10.18 -7.56
CA GLU A 89 9.89 -9.50 -6.40
C GLU A 89 8.52 -8.91 -6.72
N SER A 90 7.46 -9.50 -6.16
CA SER A 90 6.11 -8.98 -6.31
C SER A 90 5.94 -7.84 -5.32
N TYR A 91 5.88 -6.62 -5.87
CA TYR A 91 5.71 -5.39 -5.11
C TYR A 91 4.26 -4.92 -5.18
N LEU A 92 3.60 -4.86 -4.03
CA LEU A 92 2.28 -4.27 -3.89
C LEU A 92 2.38 -3.06 -2.97
N ALA A 93 1.71 -1.97 -3.32
CA ALA A 93 1.69 -0.75 -2.54
C ALA A 93 0.26 -0.26 -2.35
N ALA A 94 0.02 0.39 -1.22
CA ALA A 94 -1.22 1.07 -0.89
C ALA A 94 -0.92 2.31 -0.06
N GLU A 95 -1.77 3.33 -0.18
CA GLU A 95 -1.63 4.59 0.54
C GLU A 95 -2.72 4.72 1.59
N VAL A 96 -2.40 5.34 2.73
CA VAL A 96 -3.34 5.59 3.82
C VAL A 96 -3.14 7.02 4.31
N GLU A 97 -4.21 7.81 4.33
CA GLU A 97 -4.15 9.14 4.94
C GLU A 97 -3.99 9.03 6.46
N THR A 98 -3.03 9.79 6.99
CA THR A 98 -2.81 9.94 8.43
C THR A 98 -3.52 11.20 8.91
N LEU A 99 -4.27 11.07 10.00
CA LEU A 99 -4.94 12.16 10.68
C LEU A 99 -3.94 12.97 11.52
N GLU A 100 -3.07 12.25 12.25
CA GLU A 100 -2.04 12.86 13.10
C GLU A 100 -0.76 12.01 13.12
N PRO A 101 0.41 12.59 12.79
CA PRO A 101 0.57 13.83 12.05
C PRO A 101 -0.14 13.76 10.69
N ALA A 102 -0.70 14.88 10.23
CA ALA A 102 -1.41 14.91 8.94
C ALA A 102 -0.45 14.63 7.77
N GLY A 103 -0.82 13.70 6.89
CA GLY A 103 0.02 13.30 5.76
C GLY A 103 -0.41 11.99 5.12
N VAL A 104 0.50 11.37 4.36
CA VAL A 104 0.28 10.09 3.70
C VAL A 104 1.27 9.06 4.26
N MET A 105 0.75 7.92 4.69
CA MET A 105 1.50 6.73 5.03
C MET A 105 1.46 5.75 3.85
N LEU A 106 2.61 5.21 3.46
CA LEU A 106 2.71 4.21 2.41
C LEU A 106 2.88 2.82 3.03
N LEU A 107 2.08 1.87 2.58
CA LEU A 107 2.20 0.46 2.92
C LEU A 107 2.71 -0.30 1.69
N ARG A 108 3.81 -1.04 1.83
CA ARG A 108 4.38 -1.82 0.74
C ARG A 108 4.61 -3.26 1.16
N ARG A 109 3.99 -4.20 0.45
CA ARG A 109 4.25 -5.62 0.62
C ARG A 109 5.35 -6.04 -0.35
N VAL A 110 6.41 -6.61 0.20
CA VAL A 110 7.56 -7.14 -0.54
C VAL A 110 7.59 -8.65 -0.34
N ASN A 111 7.38 -9.38 -1.43
CA ASN A 111 7.51 -10.84 -1.44
C ASN A 111 8.80 -11.24 -2.15
N TYR A 112 9.81 -11.66 -1.38
CA TYR A 112 11.13 -12.03 -1.91
C TYR A 112 11.66 -13.30 -1.26
N GLU A 113 12.06 -14.29 -2.07
CA GLU A 113 12.68 -15.55 -1.62
C GLU A 113 11.92 -16.26 -0.47
N GLY A 114 10.59 -16.19 -0.48
CA GLY A 114 9.73 -16.77 0.57
C GLY A 114 9.60 -15.93 1.84
N ASN A 115 10.20 -14.74 1.88
CA ASN A 115 9.99 -13.74 2.91
C ASN A 115 8.90 -12.75 2.46
N ASP A 116 7.83 -12.69 3.25
CA ASP A 116 6.68 -11.82 3.00
C ASP A 116 6.69 -10.69 4.03
N THR A 117 7.09 -9.51 3.57
CA THR A 117 7.45 -8.36 4.39
C THR A 117 6.52 -7.20 4.11
N LEU A 118 6.15 -6.46 5.15
CA LEU A 118 5.44 -5.20 5.06
C LEU A 118 6.40 -4.07 5.43
N GLU A 119 6.60 -3.12 4.53
CA GLU A 119 7.24 -1.85 4.79
C GLU A 119 6.14 -0.79 5.01
N ILE A 120 6.30 0.02 6.05
CA ILE A 120 5.44 1.14 6.38
C ILE A 120 6.30 2.40 6.35
N THR A 121 6.04 3.30 5.41
CA THR A 121 6.68 4.61 5.34
C THR A 121 5.74 5.64 5.95
N GLY A 122 6.15 6.24 7.06
CA GLY A 122 5.41 7.32 7.70
C GLY A 122 5.48 8.63 6.90
N PRO A 123 4.63 9.61 7.23
CA PRO A 123 4.61 10.91 6.56
C PRO A 123 5.89 11.73 6.81
N ASP A 124 6.65 11.40 7.86
CA ASP A 124 7.97 11.98 8.14
C ASP A 124 9.10 11.36 7.29
N GLY A 125 8.80 10.29 6.56
CA GLY A 125 9.76 9.54 5.74
C GLY A 125 10.45 8.39 6.45
N ALA A 126 10.23 8.18 7.76
CA ALA A 126 10.70 6.98 8.46
C ALA A 126 10.08 5.71 7.88
N VAL A 127 10.91 4.66 7.74
CA VAL A 127 10.51 3.37 7.18
C VAL A 127 10.61 2.30 8.26
N TYR A 128 9.53 1.53 8.44
CA TYR A 128 9.44 0.44 9.39
C TYR A 128 9.12 -0.87 8.69
N THR A 129 9.78 -1.95 9.07
CA THR A 129 9.70 -3.24 8.38
C THR A 129 9.18 -4.32 9.31
N PHE A 130 8.16 -5.06 8.88
CA PHE A 130 7.50 -6.11 9.67
C PHE A 130 7.23 -7.34 8.82
N SER A 131 7.02 -8.50 9.46
CA SER A 131 6.48 -9.67 8.75
C SER A 131 5.02 -9.42 8.38
N TYR A 132 4.69 -9.43 7.09
CA TYR A 132 3.33 -9.18 6.60
C TYR A 132 2.32 -10.14 7.23
N ASN A 133 2.66 -11.42 7.29
CA ASN A 133 1.82 -12.46 7.87
C ASN A 133 1.53 -12.24 9.37
N GLN A 134 2.46 -11.66 10.13
CA GLN A 134 2.22 -11.32 11.54
C GLN A 134 1.32 -10.09 11.65
N VAL A 135 1.56 -9.07 10.84
CA VAL A 135 0.77 -7.84 10.81
C VAL A 135 -0.68 -8.12 10.45
N VAL A 136 -0.94 -8.89 9.38
CA VAL A 136 -2.30 -9.29 9.00
C VAL A 136 -3.01 -10.03 10.15
N LYS A 137 -2.34 -10.98 10.80
CA LYS A 137 -2.93 -11.69 11.96
C LYS A 137 -3.21 -10.77 13.13
N TYR A 138 -2.39 -9.75 13.32
CA TYR A 138 -2.54 -8.76 14.39
C TYR A 138 -3.68 -7.79 14.10
N PHE A 139 -3.83 -7.33 12.85
CA PHE A 139 -4.87 -6.40 12.42
C PHE A 139 -6.23 -7.05 12.14
N ARG A 140 -6.31 -8.31 11.73
CA ARG A 140 -7.57 -8.98 11.39
C ARG A 140 -8.69 -8.91 12.44
N PRO A 141 -8.44 -9.00 13.75
CA PRO A 141 -9.49 -8.82 14.76
C PRO A 141 -9.79 -7.34 15.07
N ILE A 142 -8.99 -6.41 14.55
CA ILE A 142 -8.99 -4.98 14.86
C ILE A 142 -9.71 -4.19 13.77
N LEU A 143 -9.32 -4.43 12.52
CA LEU A 143 -9.79 -3.64 11.39
C LEU A 143 -11.19 -4.09 10.96
N PRO A 144 -12.01 -3.16 10.47
CA PRO A 144 -13.28 -3.48 9.83
C PRO A 144 -13.04 -4.37 8.59
N ARG A 145 -14.07 -5.14 8.22
CA ARG A 145 -14.05 -6.02 7.04
C ARG A 145 -14.78 -5.39 5.87
#